data_AF-A0A6G2DCG4-F1
#
_entry.id   AF-A0A6G2DCG4-F1
#
_cell.length_a   1.000
_cell.length_b   1.000
_cell.length_c   1.000
_cell.angle_alpha   90.00
_cell.angle_beta   90.00
_cell.angle_gamma   90.00
#
_symmetry.space_group_name_H-M   'P 1'
#
loop_
_entity.id
_entity.type
_entity.pdbx_description
1 polymer ?
#
loop_
_entity_poly.entity_id
_entity_poly.type
_entity_poly.pdbx_seq_one_letter_code
_entity_poly.pdbx_strand_id
1 'polypeptide(L)'
;MIRFLVLAGYFELTIYLHLSGKLNQYINMHYSYLAYISMVLSFILAIVQLYIWMKQVKTHSHLNSRLAKMTSISLLAIPLVIGLTFPTVSLDSQTVSAKGYHFPLSEGTDLAIQTSEGTTSQYLKPDTSSYFSKSAYEKEMRTAADKYISQDIIQITNENYMEVMEAIYDYPDEFEGKTIQFTGFVYNDPSHANSQFLFRFGII
;
A
#
# COMPACT_ATOMS: atom_id res chain seq x y z
N MET A 1 -19.76 19.15 21.39
CA MET A 1 -18.34 19.48 21.13
C MET A 1 -17.47 18.24 20.89
N ILE A 2 -17.10 17.42 21.90
CA ILE A 2 -16.13 16.30 21.69
C ILE A 2 -16.57 15.32 20.59
N ARG A 3 -17.86 14.93 20.55
CA ARG A 3 -18.39 14.06 19.48
C ARG A 3 -18.25 14.65 18.07
N PHE A 4 -18.39 15.97 17.95
CA PHE A 4 -18.15 16.67 16.69
C PHE A 4 -16.68 16.61 16.30
N LEU A 5 -15.76 16.89 17.24
CA LEU A 5 -14.32 16.83 16.99
C LEU A 5 -13.85 15.44 16.56
N VAL A 6 -14.39 14.37 17.17
CA VAL A 6 -14.07 13.00 16.79
C VAL A 6 -14.50 12.71 15.34
N LEU A 7 -15.74 13.05 14.97
CA LEU A 7 -16.25 12.79 13.61
C LEU A 7 -15.58 13.66 12.56
N ALA A 8 -15.33 14.93 12.88
CA ALA A 8 -14.53 15.82 12.05
C ALA A 8 -13.12 15.26 11.85
N GLY A 9 -12.50 14.74 12.92
CA GLY A 9 -11.20 14.08 12.85
C GLY A 9 -11.18 12.87 11.92
N TYR A 10 -12.23 12.04 11.90
CA TYR A 10 -12.32 10.91 10.95
C TYR A 10 -12.41 11.38 9.50
N PHE A 11 -13.18 12.44 9.25
CA PHE A 11 -13.27 13.05 7.93
C PHE A 11 -11.91 13.64 7.51
N GLU A 12 -11.30 14.47 8.36
CA GLU A 12 -10.00 15.13 8.13
C GLU A 12 -8.85 14.13 7.93
N LEU A 13 -8.81 13.06 8.73
CA LEU A 13 -7.82 12.00 8.56
C LEU A 13 -7.99 11.30 7.21
N THR A 14 -9.22 10.95 6.84
CA THR A 14 -9.46 10.19 5.60
C THR A 14 -9.15 11.04 4.37
N ILE A 15 -9.54 12.33 4.37
CA ILE A 15 -9.22 13.24 3.28
C ILE A 15 -7.71 13.51 3.20
N TYR A 16 -7.02 13.64 4.34
CA TYR A 16 -5.56 13.76 4.39
C TYR A 16 -4.89 12.54 3.74
N LEU A 17 -5.26 11.32 4.14
CA LEU A 17 -4.67 10.08 3.61
C LEU A 17 -4.93 9.91 2.11
N HIS A 18 -6.11 10.32 1.64
CA HIS A 18 -6.45 10.29 0.22
C HIS A 18 -5.60 11.29 -0.57
N LEU A 19 -5.56 12.56 -0.15
CA LEU A 19 -4.83 13.61 -0.86
C LEU A 19 -3.31 13.42 -0.81
N SER A 20 -2.78 12.85 0.27
CA SER A 20 -1.36 12.55 0.41
C SER A 20 -0.94 11.26 -0.32
N GLY A 21 -1.89 10.53 -0.93
CA GLY A 21 -1.63 9.24 -1.56
C GLY A 21 -1.20 8.13 -0.58
N LYS A 22 -1.41 8.34 0.73
CA LYS A 22 -1.01 7.39 1.79
C LYS A 22 -2.10 6.38 2.13
N LEU A 23 -3.30 6.53 1.58
CA LEU A 23 -4.42 5.63 1.85
C LEU A 23 -4.08 4.16 1.56
N ASN A 24 -3.27 3.90 0.53
CA ASN A 24 -2.79 2.56 0.18
C ASN A 24 -1.90 1.90 1.24
N GLN A 25 -1.35 2.65 2.19
CA GLN A 25 -0.53 2.13 3.30
C GLN A 25 -1.38 1.61 4.46
N TYR A 26 -2.67 1.97 4.52
CA TYR A 26 -3.57 1.60 5.62
C TYR A 26 -4.62 0.58 5.19
N ILE A 27 -5.03 0.60 3.93
CA ILE A 27 -6.07 -0.29 3.40
C ILE A 27 -5.70 -0.77 2.01
N ASN A 28 -6.26 -1.92 1.64
CA ASN A 28 -6.19 -2.41 0.27
C ASN A 28 -7.00 -1.48 -0.66
N MET A 29 -6.37 -1.03 -1.75
CA MET A 29 -6.95 -0.10 -2.72
C MET A 29 -8.21 -0.61 -3.41
N HIS A 30 -8.36 -1.93 -3.56
CA HIS A 30 -9.59 -2.54 -4.07
C HIS A 30 -10.81 -2.17 -3.22
N TYR A 31 -10.63 -2.02 -1.89
CA TYR A 31 -11.69 -1.66 -0.95
C TYR A 31 -11.67 -0.17 -0.56
N SER A 32 -10.94 0.68 -1.29
CA SER A 32 -10.85 2.12 -1.02
C SER A 32 -12.20 2.83 -1.03
N TYR A 33 -13.18 2.31 -1.78
CA TYR A 33 -14.54 2.83 -1.80
C TYR A 33 -15.21 2.84 -0.40
N LEU A 34 -14.89 1.88 0.47
CA LEU A 34 -15.41 1.85 1.85
C LEU A 34 -14.88 3.03 2.66
N ALA A 35 -13.63 3.41 2.46
CA ALA A 35 -13.05 4.59 3.11
C ALA A 35 -13.73 5.88 2.63
N TYR A 36 -14.03 5.99 1.33
CA TYR A 36 -14.76 7.15 0.80
C TYR A 36 -16.20 7.24 1.32
N ILE A 37 -16.89 6.11 1.42
CA ILE A 37 -18.23 6.06 2.03
C ILE A 37 -18.15 6.50 3.50
N SER A 38 -17.18 5.96 4.26
CA SER A 38 -16.95 6.33 5.66
C SER A 38 -16.61 7.82 5.82
N MET A 39 -15.81 8.38 4.91
CA MET A 39 -15.48 9.81 4.87
C MET A 39 -16.74 10.67 4.69
N VAL A 40 -17.59 10.35 3.71
CA VAL A 40 -18.83 11.09 3.49
C VAL A 40 -19.79 10.94 4.67
N LEU A 41 -19.94 9.73 5.21
CA LEU A 41 -20.81 9.49 6.37
C LEU A 41 -20.32 10.24 7.61
N SER A 42 -19.03 10.20 7.91
CA SER A 42 -18.44 10.93 9.05
C SER A 42 -18.61 12.44 8.90
N PHE A 43 -18.49 12.99 7.69
CA PHE A 43 -18.77 14.40 7.41
C PHE A 43 -20.23 14.78 7.69
N ILE A 44 -21.19 13.99 7.19
CA ILE A 44 -22.62 14.23 7.44
C ILE A 44 -22.91 14.18 8.94
N LEU A 45 -22.38 13.16 9.63
CA LEU A 45 -22.55 13.02 11.08
C LEU A 45 -21.87 14.16 11.85
N ALA A 46 -20.72 14.67 11.38
CA ALA A 46 -20.07 15.83 11.97
C ALA A 46 -20.95 17.08 11.86
N ILE A 47 -21.58 17.34 10.70
CA ILE A 47 -22.54 18.44 10.54
C ILE A 47 -23.72 18.29 11.51
N VAL A 48 -24.26 17.08 11.66
CA VAL A 48 -25.35 16.81 12.62
C VAL A 48 -24.88 17.08 14.06
N GLN A 49 -23.70 16.62 14.46
CA GLN A 49 -23.16 16.90 15.80
C GLN A 49 -22.85 18.38 16.01
N LEU A 50 -22.44 19.10 14.97
CA LEU A 50 -22.23 20.55 15.01
C LEU A 50 -23.55 21.28 15.23
N TYR A 51 -24.61 20.90 14.51
CA TYR A 51 -25.95 21.46 14.70
C TYR A 51 -26.47 21.23 16.13
N ILE A 52 -26.40 19.99 16.63
CA ILE A 52 -26.81 19.63 17.99
C ILE A 52 -26.04 20.47 19.02
N TRP A 53 -24.74 20.66 18.81
CA TRP A 53 -23.90 21.46 19.69
C TRP A 53 -24.27 22.95 19.66
N MET A 54 -24.43 23.55 18.47
CA MET A 54 -24.79 24.96 18.32
C MET A 54 -26.19 25.28 18.86
N LYS A 55 -27.15 24.36 18.66
CA LYS A 55 -28.54 24.52 19.13
C LYS A 55 -28.78 24.01 20.55
N GLN A 56 -27.74 23.51 21.23
CA GLN A 56 -27.82 22.94 22.58
C GLN A 56 -28.99 21.96 22.77
N VAL A 57 -29.24 21.13 21.75
CA VAL A 57 -30.36 20.18 21.77
C VAL A 57 -30.12 19.16 22.88
N LYS A 58 -31.14 18.91 23.73
CA LYS A 58 -31.05 17.92 24.79
C LYS A 58 -30.89 16.52 24.19
N THR A 59 -29.72 15.92 24.36
CA THR A 59 -29.47 14.53 23.96
C THR A 59 -29.58 13.60 25.16
N HIS A 60 -30.36 12.53 25.04
CA HIS A 60 -30.36 11.47 26.04
C HIS A 60 -29.06 10.66 25.96
N SER A 61 -28.47 10.38 27.12
CA SER A 61 -27.26 9.56 27.23
C SER A 61 -27.66 8.22 27.85
N HIS A 62 -27.42 7.13 27.13
CA HIS A 62 -27.56 5.77 27.67
C HIS A 62 -26.36 5.35 28.54
N LEU A 63 -25.30 6.17 28.58
CA LEU A 63 -24.12 5.95 29.41
C LEU A 63 -24.28 6.67 30.75
N ASN A 64 -24.38 5.90 31.83
CA ASN A 64 -24.63 6.41 33.19
C ASN A 64 -23.33 6.59 34.00
N SER A 65 -22.32 5.75 33.79
CA SER A 65 -21.03 5.84 34.48
C SER A 65 -20.08 6.84 33.81
N ARG A 66 -19.33 7.60 34.62
CA ARG A 66 -18.24 8.48 34.14
C ARG A 66 -17.17 7.67 33.39
N LEU A 67 -16.87 6.46 33.86
CA LEU A 67 -15.88 5.58 33.24
C LEU A 67 -16.34 5.15 31.85
N ALA A 68 -17.63 4.80 31.69
CA ALA A 68 -18.20 4.41 30.39
C ALA A 68 -18.20 5.56 29.36
N LYS A 69 -18.41 6.80 29.81
CA LYS A 69 -18.30 7.99 28.94
C LYS A 69 -16.86 8.21 28.47
N MET A 70 -15.90 8.05 29.36
CA MET A 70 -14.48 8.21 29.04
C MET A 70 -14.01 7.11 28.08
N THR A 71 -14.30 5.84 28.38
CA THR A 71 -13.87 4.72 27.53
C THR A 71 -14.47 4.78 26.13
N SER A 72 -15.73 5.22 25.99
CA SER A 72 -16.37 5.42 24.68
C SER A 72 -15.63 6.46 23.82
N ILE A 73 -15.18 7.56 24.42
CA ILE A 73 -14.43 8.60 23.70
C ILE A 73 -13.03 8.08 23.37
N SER A 74 -12.34 7.45 24.33
CA SER A 74 -11.02 6.87 24.11
C SER A 74 -11.02 5.84 22.99
N LEU A 75 -12.01 4.94 22.95
CA LEU A 75 -12.12 3.90 21.91
C LEU A 75 -12.22 4.50 20.51
N LEU A 76 -12.94 5.62 20.35
CA LEU A 76 -13.09 6.32 19.08
C LEU A 76 -11.89 7.23 18.75
N ALA A 77 -11.14 7.68 19.76
CA ALA A 77 -9.97 8.52 19.54
C ALA A 77 -8.74 7.70 19.11
N ILE A 78 -8.61 6.44 19.54
CA ILE A 78 -7.43 5.61 19.26
C ILE A 78 -7.12 5.50 17.75
N PRO A 79 -8.07 5.17 16.84
CA PRO A 79 -7.77 5.08 15.42
C PRO A 79 -7.32 6.41 14.81
N LEU A 80 -7.83 7.53 15.32
CA LEU A 80 -7.42 8.86 14.88
C LEU A 80 -5.98 9.17 15.28
N VAL A 81 -5.61 8.85 16.52
CA VAL A 81 -4.24 9.01 17.00
C VAL A 81 -3.30 8.15 16.17
N ILE A 82 -3.61 6.86 15.99
CA ILE A 82 -2.80 5.96 15.17
C ILE A 82 -2.65 6.50 13.75
N GLY A 83 -3.74 6.86 13.08
CA GLY A 83 -3.68 7.38 11.70
C GLY A 83 -2.82 8.64 11.55
N LEU A 84 -2.70 9.46 12.59
CA LEU A 84 -1.89 10.69 12.57
C LEU A 84 -0.45 10.49 13.03
N THR A 85 -0.20 9.62 14.00
CA THR A 85 1.13 9.48 14.63
C THR A 85 1.93 8.30 14.11
N PHE A 86 1.30 7.31 13.47
CA PHE A 86 2.01 6.13 13.01
C PHE A 86 2.89 6.49 11.81
N PRO A 87 4.20 6.18 11.85
CA PRO A 87 5.12 6.53 10.78
C PRO A 87 4.77 5.75 9.51
N THR A 88 4.51 6.48 8.44
CA THR A 88 4.29 5.92 7.11
C THR A 88 5.63 5.83 6.39
N VAL A 89 6.22 4.64 6.29
CA VAL A 89 7.45 4.42 5.53
C VAL A 89 7.07 3.94 4.13
N SER A 90 7.42 4.73 3.12
CA SER A 90 7.42 4.26 1.73
C SER A 90 8.79 3.63 1.43
N LEU A 91 8.78 2.46 0.79
CA LEU A 91 9.99 1.85 0.21
C LEU A 91 10.41 2.68 -1.01
N ASP A 92 11.05 3.82 -0.75
CA ASP A 92 11.57 4.73 -1.76
C ASP A 92 13.09 4.54 -1.93
N SER A 93 13.58 4.94 -3.09
CA SER A 93 14.98 4.94 -3.52
C SER A 93 15.97 5.60 -2.54
N GLN A 94 15.51 6.40 -1.56
CA GLN A 94 16.37 6.98 -0.53
C GLN A 94 17.13 5.91 0.28
N THR A 95 16.52 4.75 0.52
CA THR A 95 17.20 3.61 1.18
C THR A 95 18.33 3.04 0.31
N VAL A 96 18.19 3.11 -1.02
CA VAL A 96 19.20 2.66 -1.99
C VAL A 96 20.29 3.70 -2.20
N SER A 97 19.94 4.99 -2.23
CA SER A 97 20.90 6.10 -2.38
C SER A 97 21.87 6.20 -1.21
N ALA A 98 21.44 5.87 0.02
CA ALA A 98 22.29 5.94 1.21
C ALA A 98 23.30 4.79 1.31
N LYS A 99 23.06 3.67 0.61
CA LYS A 99 23.89 2.44 0.69
C LYS A 99 24.64 2.11 -0.60
N GLY A 100 24.34 2.78 -1.71
CA GLY A 100 24.97 2.54 -3.02
C GLY A 100 24.47 1.26 -3.71
N TYR A 101 24.96 1.02 -4.93
CA TYR A 101 24.68 -0.20 -5.72
C TYR A 101 25.47 -1.40 -5.19
N HIS A 102 25.21 -1.78 -3.95
CA HIS A 102 25.57 -3.09 -3.44
C HIS A 102 24.28 -3.79 -3.08
N PHE A 103 23.90 -4.78 -3.89
CA PHE A 103 22.97 -5.83 -3.48
C PHE A 103 23.76 -6.78 -2.59
N PRO A 104 23.63 -6.72 -1.26
CA PRO A 104 24.12 -7.81 -0.45
C PRO A 104 23.11 -8.93 -0.70
N LEU A 105 23.40 -9.82 -1.66
CA LEU A 105 22.50 -10.95 -1.96
C LEU A 105 22.29 -11.87 -0.73
N SER A 106 22.91 -11.57 0.42
CA SER A 106 22.78 -12.30 1.68
C SER A 106 23.12 -11.49 2.94
N GLU A 107 23.95 -10.44 2.91
CA GLU A 107 24.51 -9.83 4.14
C GLU A 107 23.65 -8.73 4.81
N GLY A 108 22.73 -8.10 4.08
CA GLY A 108 21.89 -7.00 4.61
C GLY A 108 20.48 -7.43 5.03
N THR A 109 20.16 -8.71 4.83
CA THR A 109 18.84 -9.28 5.04
C THR A 109 18.84 -10.01 6.38
N ASP A 110 18.22 -9.42 7.40
CA ASP A 110 18.09 -10.10 8.69
C ASP A 110 17.07 -11.26 8.57
N LEU A 111 17.60 -12.47 8.36
CA LEU A 111 16.82 -13.69 8.23
C LEU A 111 15.92 -13.94 9.46
N ALA A 112 16.29 -13.42 10.64
CA ALA A 112 15.46 -13.51 11.83
C ALA A 112 14.22 -12.62 11.71
N ILE A 113 14.37 -11.40 11.18
CA ILE A 113 13.23 -10.49 10.94
C ILE A 113 12.32 -11.07 9.87
N GLN A 114 12.87 -11.54 8.74
CA GLN A 114 12.09 -12.20 7.68
C GLN A 114 11.29 -13.39 8.17
N THR A 115 11.90 -14.25 9.00
CA THR A 115 11.21 -15.41 9.57
C THR A 115 10.13 -14.98 10.55
N SER A 116 10.36 -13.92 11.34
CA SER A 116 9.38 -13.41 12.30
C SER A 116 8.19 -12.70 11.63
N GLU A 117 8.43 -12.03 10.50
CA GLU A 117 7.40 -11.31 9.73
C GLU A 117 6.80 -12.16 8.61
N GLY A 118 7.35 -13.36 8.34
CA GLY A 118 6.90 -14.24 7.26
C GLY A 118 7.18 -13.69 5.86
N THR A 119 8.17 -12.80 5.71
CA THR A 119 8.50 -12.12 4.46
C THR A 119 9.74 -12.72 3.80
N THR A 120 9.83 -12.68 2.47
CA THR A 120 11.04 -13.05 1.73
C THR A 120 11.45 -11.91 0.80
N SER A 121 12.72 -11.53 0.80
CA SER A 121 13.24 -10.53 -0.14
C SER A 121 13.52 -11.19 -1.48
N GLN A 122 12.75 -10.83 -2.50
CA GLN A 122 12.93 -11.29 -3.86
C GLN A 122 13.62 -10.18 -4.67
N TYR A 123 14.73 -10.52 -5.32
CA TYR A 123 15.49 -9.61 -6.15
C TYR A 123 15.27 -9.96 -7.61
N LEU A 124 14.94 -8.94 -8.41
CA LEU A 124 14.76 -9.01 -9.87
C LEU A 124 13.55 -9.83 -10.32
N LYS A 125 13.43 -11.09 -9.89
CA LYS A 125 12.34 -12.01 -10.21
C LYS A 125 11.33 -12.09 -9.06
N PRO A 126 10.08 -11.63 -9.27
CA PRO A 126 8.97 -12.00 -8.40
C PRO A 126 8.69 -13.50 -8.49
N ASP A 127 8.33 -14.11 -7.37
CA ASP A 127 7.97 -15.53 -7.24
C ASP A 127 6.74 -15.67 -6.34
N THR A 128 5.62 -16.03 -6.95
CA THR A 128 4.33 -16.27 -6.32
C THR A 128 4.02 -17.75 -6.15
N SER A 129 4.95 -18.66 -6.47
CA SER A 129 4.74 -20.11 -6.45
C SER A 129 4.28 -20.65 -5.09
N SER A 130 4.66 -19.98 -4.00
CA SER A 130 4.25 -20.33 -2.63
C SER A 130 2.74 -20.24 -2.38
N TYR A 131 2.02 -19.45 -3.18
CA TYR A 131 0.57 -19.26 -3.07
C TYR A 131 -0.26 -20.29 -3.85
N PHE A 132 0.40 -21.17 -4.63
CA PHE A 132 -0.26 -22.07 -5.57
C PHE A 132 0.21 -23.52 -5.40
N SER A 133 -0.58 -24.47 -5.90
CA SER A 133 -0.04 -25.80 -6.20
C SER A 133 0.79 -25.72 -7.49
N LYS A 134 1.79 -26.60 -7.65
CA LYS A 134 2.68 -26.59 -8.82
C LYS A 134 1.93 -26.53 -10.16
N SER A 135 0.90 -27.36 -10.33
CA SER A 135 0.12 -27.38 -11.58
C SER A 135 -0.76 -26.14 -11.77
N ALA A 136 -1.27 -25.55 -10.68
CA ALA A 136 -2.01 -24.29 -10.76
C ALA A 136 -1.08 -23.13 -11.11
N TYR A 137 0.10 -23.09 -10.50
CA TYR A 137 1.14 -22.10 -10.78
C TYR A 137 1.55 -22.12 -12.26
N GLU A 138 1.95 -23.28 -12.79
CA GLU A 138 2.38 -23.42 -14.19
C GLU A 138 1.28 -22.98 -15.17
N LYS A 139 0.02 -23.30 -14.85
CA LYS A 139 -1.13 -22.88 -15.66
C LYS A 139 -1.38 -21.37 -15.59
N GLU A 140 -1.29 -20.79 -14.40
CA GLU A 140 -1.49 -19.36 -14.19
C GLU A 140 -0.40 -18.55 -14.89
N MET A 141 0.88 -18.94 -14.73
CA MET A 141 2.01 -18.30 -15.39
C MET A 141 1.92 -18.41 -16.91
N ARG A 142 1.51 -19.57 -17.45
CA ARG A 142 1.28 -19.70 -18.89
C ARG A 142 0.18 -18.77 -19.37
N THR A 143 -0.93 -18.70 -18.63
CA THR A 143 -2.07 -17.83 -18.96
C THR A 143 -1.67 -16.35 -18.94
N ALA A 144 -0.88 -15.95 -17.95
CA ALA A 144 -0.30 -14.62 -17.85
C ALA A 144 0.62 -14.33 -19.05
N ALA A 145 1.53 -15.24 -19.41
CA ALA A 145 2.42 -15.07 -20.55
C ALA A 145 1.65 -14.88 -21.87
N ASP A 146 0.69 -15.77 -22.16
CA ASP A 146 -0.10 -15.74 -23.40
C ASP A 146 -0.89 -14.42 -23.56
N LYS A 147 -1.32 -13.81 -22.44
CA LYS A 147 -2.00 -12.50 -22.41
C LYS A 147 -1.11 -11.35 -22.90
N TYR A 148 0.20 -11.40 -22.67
CA TYR A 148 1.13 -10.31 -22.99
C TYR A 148 2.01 -10.57 -24.23
N ILE A 149 2.28 -11.82 -24.59
CA ILE A 149 3.11 -12.18 -25.77
C ILE A 149 2.48 -11.66 -27.08
N SER A 150 1.16 -11.51 -27.14
CA SER A 150 0.48 -10.96 -28.33
C SER A 150 0.65 -9.44 -28.51
N GLN A 151 1.17 -8.72 -27.50
CA GLN A 151 1.30 -7.27 -27.51
C GLN A 151 2.71 -6.88 -27.97
N ASP A 152 2.85 -5.85 -28.81
CA ASP A 152 4.18 -5.35 -29.22
C ASP A 152 4.81 -4.44 -28.17
N ILE A 153 3.96 -3.67 -27.47
CA ILE A 153 4.34 -2.80 -26.36
C ILE A 153 3.61 -3.29 -25.11
N ILE A 154 4.38 -3.76 -24.13
CA ILE A 154 3.87 -4.25 -22.85
C ILE A 154 3.99 -3.12 -21.84
N GLN A 155 2.84 -2.56 -21.43
CA GLN A 155 2.79 -1.56 -20.37
C GLN A 155 2.65 -2.24 -19.01
N ILE A 156 3.65 -2.02 -18.16
CA ILE A 156 3.68 -2.55 -16.79
C ILE A 156 3.29 -1.44 -15.81
N THR A 157 2.12 -1.61 -15.19
CA THR A 157 1.47 -0.70 -14.24
C THR A 157 1.66 -1.20 -12.80
N ASN A 158 0.97 -0.63 -11.80
CA ASN A 158 0.98 -1.14 -10.41
C ASN A 158 0.19 -2.43 -10.26
N GLU A 159 -0.84 -2.59 -11.08
CA GLU A 159 -1.83 -3.65 -10.97
C GLU A 159 -1.33 -4.95 -11.59
N ASN A 160 -0.52 -4.87 -12.65
CA ASN A 160 -0.02 -6.05 -13.38
C ASN A 160 1.49 -6.29 -13.21
N TYR A 161 2.18 -5.55 -12.32
CA TYR A 161 3.64 -5.64 -12.22
C TYR A 161 4.13 -7.05 -11.89
N MET A 162 3.55 -7.69 -10.86
CA MET A 162 3.92 -9.05 -10.47
C MET A 162 3.64 -10.04 -11.60
N GLU A 163 2.41 -10.03 -12.12
CA GLU A 163 1.96 -10.91 -13.22
C GLU A 163 2.88 -10.83 -14.44
N VAL A 164 3.18 -9.62 -14.92
CA VAL A 164 3.99 -9.42 -16.13
C VAL A 164 5.45 -9.75 -15.88
N MET A 165 6.03 -9.26 -14.78
CA MET A 165 7.45 -9.48 -14.51
C MET A 165 7.76 -10.96 -14.29
N GLU A 166 6.93 -11.66 -13.50
CA GLU A 166 7.11 -13.10 -13.27
C GLU A 166 6.99 -13.89 -14.59
N ALA A 167 6.00 -13.59 -15.43
CA ALA A 167 5.86 -14.20 -16.75
C ALA A 167 7.08 -13.95 -17.67
N ILE A 168 7.65 -12.73 -17.66
CA ILE A 168 8.86 -12.41 -18.43
C ILE A 168 10.07 -13.21 -17.92
N TYR A 169 10.22 -13.37 -16.61
CA TYR A 169 11.31 -14.15 -16.04
C TYR A 169 11.15 -15.66 -16.24
N ASP A 170 9.91 -16.16 -16.29
CA ASP A 170 9.62 -17.58 -16.51
C ASP A 170 9.72 -17.98 -18.00
N TYR A 171 9.41 -17.06 -18.93
CA TYR A 171 9.41 -17.30 -20.38
C TYR A 171 10.20 -16.25 -21.19
N PRO A 172 11.47 -15.95 -20.86
CA PRO A 172 12.21 -14.81 -21.43
C PRO A 172 12.32 -14.86 -22.96
N ASP A 173 12.48 -16.05 -23.52
CA ASP A 173 12.60 -16.26 -24.97
C ASP A 173 11.31 -15.87 -25.72
N GLU A 174 10.14 -16.07 -25.13
CA GLU A 174 8.84 -15.72 -25.75
C GLU A 174 8.59 -14.20 -25.75
N PHE A 175 9.32 -13.44 -24.93
CA PHE A 175 9.25 -11.98 -24.84
C PHE A 175 10.38 -11.28 -25.61
N GLU A 176 11.22 -12.01 -26.35
CA GLU A 176 12.28 -11.43 -27.15
C GLU A 176 11.71 -10.46 -28.21
N GLY A 177 12.35 -9.29 -28.35
CA GLY A 177 11.94 -8.25 -29.30
C GLY A 177 10.72 -7.42 -28.86
N LYS A 178 10.09 -7.72 -27.72
CA LYS A 178 9.00 -6.90 -27.16
C LYS A 178 9.55 -5.60 -26.58
N THR A 179 8.76 -4.53 -26.72
CA THR A 179 9.05 -3.27 -26.04
C THR A 179 8.35 -3.23 -24.69
N ILE A 180 9.10 -3.04 -23.60
CA ILE A 180 8.55 -2.94 -22.26
C ILE A 180 8.55 -1.47 -21.83
N GLN A 181 7.44 -1.02 -21.25
CA GLN A 181 7.34 0.31 -20.65
C GLN A 181 6.87 0.20 -19.20
N PHE A 182 7.66 0.71 -18.26
CA PHE A 182 7.28 0.78 -16.86
C PHE A 182 7.90 1.98 -16.16
N THR A 183 7.28 2.40 -15.05
CA THR A 183 7.78 3.49 -14.21
C THR A 183 8.57 2.92 -13.03
N GLY A 184 9.72 3.53 -12.75
CA GLY A 184 10.59 3.13 -11.64
C GLY A 184 11.59 4.21 -11.30
N PHE A 185 12.52 3.87 -10.41
CA PHE A 185 13.61 4.71 -9.96
C PHE A 185 14.83 4.48 -10.83
N VAL A 186 15.31 5.52 -11.49
CA VAL A 186 16.54 5.45 -12.28
C VAL A 186 17.74 5.57 -11.35
N TYR A 187 18.61 4.57 -11.37
CA TYR A 187 19.92 4.62 -10.76
C TYR A 187 20.98 4.71 -11.85
N ASN A 188 21.76 5.80 -11.81
CA ASN A 188 22.92 6.01 -12.67
C ASN A 188 24.17 5.59 -11.90
N ASP A 189 24.82 4.51 -12.34
CA ASP A 189 26.06 4.05 -11.71
C ASP A 189 27.21 5.01 -12.08
N PRO A 190 27.88 5.66 -11.09
CA PRO A 190 29.03 6.53 -11.36
C PRO A 190 30.18 5.83 -12.10
N SER A 191 30.26 4.50 -11.99
CA SER A 191 31.30 3.67 -12.60
C SER A 191 31.01 3.32 -14.06
N HIS A 192 29.75 3.42 -14.48
CA HIS A 192 29.28 3.03 -15.82
C HIS A 192 28.36 4.12 -16.41
N ALA A 193 28.97 5.20 -16.91
CA ALA A 193 28.25 6.38 -17.40
C ALA A 193 27.24 6.12 -18.55
N ASN A 194 27.35 4.97 -19.24
CA ASN A 194 26.48 4.59 -20.36
C ASN A 194 25.43 3.55 -19.99
N SER A 195 25.29 3.18 -18.72
CA SER A 195 24.24 2.27 -18.25
C SER A 195 23.33 2.95 -17.25
N GLN A 196 22.06 2.57 -17.28
CA GLN A 196 21.05 3.00 -16.35
C GLN A 196 20.32 1.77 -15.83
N PHE A 197 20.08 1.74 -14.53
CA PHE A 197 19.25 0.71 -13.92
C PHE A 197 17.90 1.32 -13.56
N LEU A 198 16.83 0.63 -13.90
CA LEU A 198 15.48 1.03 -13.53
C LEU A 198 14.97 0.08 -12.44
N PHE A 199 14.78 0.61 -11.24
CA PHE A 199 14.36 -0.15 -10.07
C PHE A 199 12.91 0.08 -9.70
N ARG A 200 12.29 -0.95 -9.13
CA ARG A 200 10.98 -0.85 -8.52
C ARG A 200 10.94 -1.68 -7.25
N PHE A 201 10.35 -1.10 -6.21
CA PHE A 201 10.24 -1.71 -4.89
C PHE A 201 8.77 -2.01 -4.62
N GLY A 202 8.51 -3.14 -3.98
CA GLY A 202 7.17 -3.60 -3.64
C GLY A 202 7.22 -4.62 -2.52
N ILE A 203 6.08 -4.81 -1.86
CA ILE A 203 5.84 -5.89 -0.91
C ILE A 203 4.76 -6.77 -1.54
N ILE A 204 4.95 -8.09 -1.46
CA ILE A 204 4.00 -9.11 -1.92
C ILE A 204 3.10 -9.48 -0.73
#